data_AF-A0A424YT15-F1
#
_entry.id   AF-A0A424YT15-F1
#
_cell.length_a   1.000
_cell.length_b   1.000
_cell.length_c   1.000
_cell.angle_alpha   90.00
_cell.angle_beta   90.00
_cell.angle_gamma   90.00
#
_symmetry.space_group_name_H-M   'P 1'
#
loop_
_entity.id
_entity.type
_entity.pdbx_description
1 polymer ?
#
loop_
_entity_poly.entity_id
_entity_poly.type
_entity_poly.pdbx_seq_one_letter_code
_entity_poly.pdbx_strand_id
1 'polypeptide(L)' 'MMKEATVVIRCKNDEDVFNCLSSIDEDVEIIVVLNDNPDLKKRLESQGVICLISPPGNLSIVSNIGFDAATTDKVII' A
#
# COMPACT_ATOMS: atom_id res chain seq x y z
N MET A 1 3.91 9.54 -17.22
CA MET A 1 5.07 10.09 -16.48
C MET A 1 5.65 8.97 -15.63
N MET A 2 6.95 9.01 -15.36
CA MET A 2 7.57 8.08 -14.41
C MET A 2 7.24 8.59 -13.00
N LYS A 3 6.82 7.71 -12.09
CA LYS A 3 6.46 8.09 -10.72
C LYS A 3 7.74 8.40 -9.93
N GLU A 4 7.73 9.46 -9.12
CA GLU A 4 8.95 9.94 -8.44
C GLU A 4 9.25 9.24 -7.11
N ALA A 5 8.23 8.63 -6.50
CA ALA A 5 8.33 7.91 -5.24
C ALA A 5 7.20 6.86 -5.12
N THR A 6 7.39 5.94 -4.18
CA THR A 6 6.40 4.95 -3.77
C THR A 6 6.01 5.20 -2.31
N VAL A 7 4.72 5.27 -2.03
CA VAL A 7 4.17 5.26 -0.66
C VAL A 7 3.70 3.85 -0.34
N VAL A 8 4.33 3.24 0.67
CA VAL A 8 3.94 1.94 1.20
C VAL A 8 3.06 2.15 2.42
N ILE A 9 1.77 1.86 2.28
CA ILE A 9 0.81 1.96 3.38
C ILE A 9 0.73 0.60 4.07
N ARG A 10 1.15 0.58 5.33
CA ARG A 10 0.99 -0.58 6.21
C ARG A 10 -0.42 -0.57 6.77
N CYS A 11 -1.32 -1.28 6.13
CA CYS A 11 -2.71 -1.41 6.58
C CYS A 11 -2.88 -2.77 7.28
N LYS A 12 -3.77 -2.87 8.26
CA LYS A 12 -4.21 -4.16 8.78
C LYS A 12 -5.54 -4.53 8.14
N ASN A 13 -6.61 -4.04 8.77
CA ASN A 13 -8.01 -4.12 8.34
C ASN A 13 -8.65 -2.75 8.61
N ASP A 14 -7.90 -1.68 8.31
CA ASP A 14 -8.25 -0.32 8.70
C ASP A 14 -8.91 0.39 7.52
N GLU A 15 -10.14 0.87 7.73
CA GLU A 15 -10.91 1.61 6.73
C GLU A 15 -10.38 3.06 6.55
N ASP A 16 -9.63 3.59 7.52
CA ASP A 16 -8.99 4.91 7.37
C ASP A 16 -7.91 4.94 6.28
N VAL A 17 -7.54 3.76 5.74
CA VAL A 17 -6.72 3.65 4.54
C VAL A 17 -7.30 4.47 3.38
N PHE A 18 -8.63 4.51 3.21
CA PHE A 18 -9.24 5.27 2.11
C PHE A 18 -9.07 6.79 2.29
N ASN A 19 -9.09 7.26 3.54
CA ASN A 19 -8.79 8.66 3.86
C ASN A 19 -7.31 8.96 3.56
N CYS A 20 -6.41 8.05 3.93
CA CYS A 20 -4.99 8.18 3.60
C CYS A 20 -4.76 8.24 2.08
N LEU A 21 -5.36 7.33 1.31
CA LEU A 21 -5.31 7.34 -0.16
C LEU A 21 -5.77 8.67 -0.75
N SER A 22 -6.87 9.23 -0.25
CA SER A 22 -7.42 10.50 -0.75
C SER A 22 -6.53 11.72 -0.47
N SER A 23 -5.55 11.59 0.41
CA SER A 23 -4.62 12.67 0.79
C SER A 23 -3.28 12.64 0.06
N ILE A 24 -3.04 11.61 -0.75
CA ILE A 24 -1.79 11.40 -1.50
C ILE A 24 -2.00 11.87 -2.94
N ASP A 25 -1.02 12.60 -3.48
CA ASP A 25 -1.04 13.07 -4.87
C ASP A 25 -1.08 11.93 -5.89
N GLU A 26 -1.78 12.13 -7.02
CA GLU A 26 -2.04 11.10 -8.04
C GLU A 26 -0.78 10.61 -8.79
N ASP A 27 0.32 11.36 -8.72
CA ASP A 27 1.59 11.07 -9.42
C ASP A 27 2.53 10.12 -8.64
N VAL A 28 2.12 9.66 -7.46
CA VAL A 28 2.88 8.76 -6.59
C VAL A 28 2.45 7.29 -6.80
N GLU A 29 3.38 6.35 -6.62
CA GLU A 29 3.03 4.92 -6.60
C GLU A 29 2.49 4.56 -5.23
N ILE A 30 1.34 3.90 -5.16
CA ILE A 30 0.76 3.52 -3.87
C ILE A 30 0.66 2.00 -3.80
N ILE A 31 1.30 1.45 -2.77
CA ILE A 31 1.25 0.03 -2.43
C ILE A 31 0.65 -0.09 -1.04
N VAL A 32 -0.46 -0.79 -0.92
CA VAL A 32 -1.06 -1.12 0.37
C VAL A 32 -0.70 -2.57 0.70
N VAL A 33 -0.01 -2.77 1.81
CA VAL A 33 0.25 -4.10 2.35
C VAL A 33 -0.72 -4.32 3.51
N LEU A 34 -1.55 -5.35 3.41
CA LEU A 34 -2.61 -5.65 4.36
C LEU A 34 -2.57 -7.09 4.88
N ASN A 35 -3.32 -7.37 5.94
CA ASN A 35 -3.60 -8.75 6.34
C ASN A 35 -4.60 -9.39 5.35
N ASP A 36 -4.75 -10.71 5.40
CA ASP A 36 -5.75 -11.40 4.58
C ASP A 36 -7.17 -10.86 4.89
N ASN A 37 -7.70 -10.10 3.93
CA ASN A 37 -9.01 -9.47 3.96
C ASN A 37 -9.47 -9.23 2.51
N PRO A 38 -10.12 -10.23 1.89
CA PRO A 38 -10.52 -10.17 0.48
C PRO A 38 -11.44 -8.98 0.15
N ASP A 39 -12.32 -8.59 1.06
CA ASP A 39 -13.28 -7.50 0.84
C ASP A 39 -12.59 -6.14 0.80
N LEU A 40 -11.72 -5.86 1.77
CA LEU A 40 -10.94 -4.62 1.80
C LEU A 40 -9.99 -4.55 0.59
N LYS A 41 -9.30 -5.66 0.29
CA LYS A 41 -8.40 -5.78 -0.87
C LYS A 41 -9.12 -5.44 -2.17
N LYS A 42 -10.29 -6.04 -2.41
CA LYS A 42 -11.08 -5.80 -3.62
C LYS A 42 -11.50 -4.34 -3.77
N ARG A 43 -11.87 -3.69 -2.65
CA ARG A 43 -12.25 -2.27 -2.65
C ARG A 43 -11.04 -1.37 -2.96
N LEU A 44 -9.89 -1.64 -2.36
CA LEU A 44 -8.65 -0.91 -2.65
C LEU A 44 -8.19 -1.09 -4.10
N GLU A 45 -8.19 -2.32 -4.61
CA GLU A 45 -7.82 -2.61 -6.00
C GLU A 45 -8.77 -1.94 -7.00
N SER A 46 -10.05 -1.80 -6.65
CA SER A 46 -11.02 -1.07 -7.50
C SER A 46 -10.73 0.44 -7.62
N GLN A 47 -9.88 0.99 -6.74
CA GLN A 47 -9.36 2.37 -6.83
C GLN A 47 -8.03 2.44 -7.59
N GLY A 48 -7.55 1.34 -8.17
CA GLY A 48 -6.28 1.29 -8.91
C GLY A 48 -5.04 1.17 -8.02
N VAL A 49 -5.21 0.82 -6.75
CA VAL A 49 -4.11 0.66 -5.79
C VAL A 49 -3.57 -0.77 -5.81
N ILE A 50 -2.23 -0.92 -5.76
CA ILE A 50 -1.58 -2.22 -5.67
C ILE A 50 -1.75 -2.75 -4.25
N CYS A 51 -2.29 -3.96 -4.10
CA CYS A 51 -2.55 -4.56 -2.79
C CYS A 51 -1.80 -5.87 -2.61
N LEU A 52 -1.04 -5.98 -1.51
CA LEU A 52 -0.25 -7.16 -1.15
C LEU A 52 -0.66 -7.70 0.21
N ILE A 53 -0.57 -9.02 0.40
CA ILE A 53 -0.93 -9.66 1.66
C ILE A 53 0.32 -9.96 2.49
N SER A 54 0.21 -9.73 3.79
CA SER A 54 1.24 -10.04 4.79
C SER A 54 0.67 -10.90 5.92
N PRO A 55 1.50 -11.73 6.58
CA PRO A 55 1.12 -12.37 7.83
C PRO A 55 0.99 -11.34 8.96
N PRO A 56 0.11 -11.58 9.94
CA PRO A 56 -0.12 -10.64 11.03
C PRO A 56 1.11 -10.46 11.95
N GLY A 57 1.25 -9.24 12.48
CA GLY A 57 2.04 -8.99 13.70
C GLY A 57 3.51 -8.60 13.49
N ASN A 58 3.99 -8.45 12.26
CA ASN A 58 5.38 -8.05 12.02
C ASN A 58 5.49 -6.90 11.01
N LEU A 59 5.63 -5.68 11.51
CA LEU A 59 5.76 -4.47 10.69
C LEU A 59 6.97 -4.50 9.75
N SER A 60 8.06 -5.19 10.10
CA SER A 60 9.22 -5.32 9.21
C SER A 60 8.90 -6.18 8.00
N ILE A 61 8.14 -7.26 8.17
CA ILE A 61 7.66 -8.09 7.04
C ILE A 61 6.73 -7.26 6.15
N VAL A 62 5.78 -6.53 6.75
CA VAL A 62 4.86 -5.65 6.00
C VAL A 62 5.63 -4.62 5.18
N SER A 63 6.60 -3.93 5.79
CA SER A 63 7.45 -2.96 5.11
C SER A 63 8.25 -3.58 3.97
N ASN A 64 8.92 -4.71 4.21
CA ASN A 64 9.77 -5.34 3.19
C ASN A 64 8.97 -5.86 1.99
N ILE A 65 7.75 -6.40 2.20
CA ILE A 65 6.85 -6.77 1.10
C ILE A 65 6.55 -5.56 0.21
N GLY A 66 6.32 -4.39 0.81
CA GLY A 66 6.12 -3.15 0.08
C GLY A 66 7.38 -2.66 -0.63
N PHE A 67 8.55 -2.76 0.02
CA PHE A 67 9.84 -2.37 -0.56
C PHE A 67 10.21 -3.22 -1.77
N ASP A 68 10.05 -4.53 -1.67
CA ASP A 68 10.37 -5.46 -2.76
C ASP A 68 9.45 -5.30 -3.98
N ALA A 69 8.25 -4.73 -3.76
CA ALA A 69 7.27 -4.48 -4.81
C ALA A 69 7.35 -3.05 -5.41
N ALA A 70 8.04 -2.13 -4.74
CA ALA A 70 8.18 -0.75 -5.18
C ALA A 70 9.00 -0.70 -6.48
N THR A 71 8.56 0.12 -7.44
CA THR A 71 9.26 0.29 -8.72
C THR A 71 10.12 1.55 -8.77
N THR A 72 10.07 2.39 -7.73
CA THR A 72 10.80 3.65 -7.63
C THR A 72 11.98 3.56 -6.66
N ASP A 73 12.96 4.45 -6.81
CA ASP A 73 14.17 4.49 -5.96
C ASP A 73 13.90 5.11 -4.56
N LYS A 74 12.73 5.73 -4.34
CA LYS A 74 12.39 6.44 -3.12
C LYS A 74 11.11 5.87 -2.52
N VAL A 75 11.18 5.38 -1.28
CA VAL A 75 10.02 4.84 -0.57
C VAL A 75 9.71 5.67 0.67
N ILE A 76 8.42 5.96 0.88
CA ILE A 76 7.84 6.63 2.04
C ILE A 76 6.91 5.64 2.75
N ILE A 77 6.92 5.61 4.08
CA ILE A 77 6.09 4.76 4.95
C ILE A 77 5.37 5.59 6.00
#